data_AF-A0A6C2UL70-F1
#
_entry.id   AF-A0A6C2UL70-F1
#
_cell.length_a   1.000
_cell.length_b   1.000
_cell.length_c   1.000
_cell.angle_alpha   90.00
_cell.angle_beta   90.00
_cell.angle_gamma   90.00
#
_symmetry.space_group_name_H-M   'P 1'
#
loop_
_entity.id
_entity.type
_entity.pdbx_description
1 polymer ?
#
loop_
_entity_poly.entity_id
_entity_poly.type
_entity_poly.pdbx_seq_one_letter_code
_entity_poly.pdbx_strand_id
1 'polypeptide(L)'
;MEKVELTSEMAEVLEEYTKLQQEERELQERKHALQEKLKVHLRGEAKRVWFPEVAGEHLKISYRSVPLVEYDEEVLRSRLGDRYESILEPDMRKLKAELPNLGSELAPLLGRIGSPSPDKVKEALHEQTVSADEFKGAFTKTMKEYITVAHVPPE
;
A
#
# COMPACT_ATOMS: atom_id res chain seq x y z
N MET A 1 -17.93 21.94 -8.77
CA MET A 1 -16.83 22.17 -7.82
C MET A 1 -16.77 23.65 -7.53
N GLU A 2 -16.77 24.03 -6.25
CA GLU A 2 -16.56 25.41 -5.85
C GLU A 2 -15.12 25.80 -6.20
N LYS A 3 -14.95 26.81 -7.05
CA LYS A 3 -13.63 27.31 -7.42
C LYS A 3 -13.09 28.10 -6.23
N VAL A 4 -12.23 27.46 -5.45
CA VAL A 4 -11.42 28.18 -4.46
C VAL A 4 -10.53 29.15 -5.22
N GLU A 5 -10.61 30.43 -4.91
CA GLU A 5 -9.69 31.42 -5.46
C GLU A 5 -8.29 31.12 -4.93
N LEU A 6 -7.36 30.88 -5.86
CA LEU A 6 -5.98 30.60 -5.54
C LEU A 6 -5.34 31.90 -5.03
N THR A 7 -4.98 31.95 -3.75
CA THR A 7 -4.20 33.06 -3.21
C THR A 7 -2.78 33.02 -3.77
N SER A 8 -2.09 34.16 -3.82
CA SER A 8 -0.70 34.22 -4.31
C SER A 8 0.23 33.29 -3.53
N GLU A 9 0.07 33.24 -2.20
CA GLU A 9 0.85 32.34 -1.34
C GLU A 9 0.60 30.87 -1.66
N MET A 10 -0.65 30.47 -1.93
CA MET A 10 -0.97 29.09 -2.32
C MET A 10 -0.42 28.75 -3.70
N ALA A 11 -0.43 29.72 -4.64
CA ALA A 11 0.13 29.55 -5.97
C ALA A 11 1.64 29.29 -5.92
N GLU A 12 2.38 30.10 -5.15
CA GLU A 12 3.82 29.95 -4.95
C GLU A 12 4.17 28.60 -4.34
N VAL A 13 3.44 28.18 -3.29
CA VAL A 13 3.64 26.86 -2.64
C VAL A 13 3.38 25.72 -3.61
N LEU A 14 2.32 25.79 -4.42
CA LEU A 14 2.00 24.74 -5.40
C LEU A 14 2.99 24.69 -6.56
N GLU A 15 3.53 25.84 -6.99
CA GLU A 15 4.56 25.91 -8.01
C GLU A 15 5.86 25.24 -7.53
N GLU A 16 6.33 25.59 -6.33
CA GLU A 16 7.49 24.95 -5.70
C GLU A 16 7.27 23.45 -5.50
N TYR A 17 6.10 23.06 -5.01
CA TYR A 17 5.74 21.65 -4.80
C TYR A 17 5.78 20.85 -6.10
N THR A 18 5.18 21.38 -7.17
CA THR A 18 5.12 20.69 -8.47
C THR A 18 6.50 20.57 -9.10
N LYS A 19 7.33 21.60 -8.97
CA LYS A 19 8.73 21.55 -9.42
C LYS A 19 9.51 20.48 -8.66
N LEU A 20 9.39 20.43 -7.34
CA LEU A 20 10.03 19.42 -6.51
C LEU A 20 9.56 18.00 -6.87
N GLN A 21 8.26 17.83 -7.14
CA GLN A 21 7.70 16.55 -7.55
C GLN A 21 8.28 16.06 -8.88
N GLN A 22 8.51 16.97 -9.83
CA GLN A 22 9.17 16.65 -11.09
C GLN A 22 10.65 16.28 -10.88
N GLU A 23 11.38 17.05 -10.06
CA GLU A 23 12.78 16.76 -9.72
C GLU A 23 12.92 15.40 -9.00
N GLU A 24 12.03 15.10 -8.06
CA GLU A 24 12.01 13.80 -7.37
C GLU A 24 11.79 12.66 -8.37
N ARG A 25 10.83 12.81 -9.28
CA ARG A 25 10.58 11.81 -10.32
C ARG A 25 11.82 11.56 -11.16
N GLU A 26 12.48 12.61 -11.65
CA GLU A 26 13.71 12.47 -12.43
C GLU A 26 14.84 11.82 -11.62
N LEU A 27 14.99 12.18 -10.35
CA LEU A 27 15.98 11.58 -9.46
C LEU A 27 15.70 10.10 -9.21
N GLN A 28 14.43 9.71 -9.01
CA GLN A 28 14.02 8.31 -8.86
C GLN A 28 14.31 7.52 -10.14
N GLU A 29 13.97 8.06 -11.31
CA GLU A 29 14.26 7.43 -12.61
C GLU A 29 15.78 7.23 -12.81
N ARG A 30 16.58 8.27 -12.51
CA ARG A 30 18.05 8.18 -12.59
C ARG A 30 18.64 7.17 -11.60
N LYS A 31 18.17 7.19 -10.35
CA LYS A 31 18.59 6.24 -9.31
C LYS A 31 18.24 4.81 -9.70
N HIS A 32 17.04 4.58 -10.23
CA HIS A 32 16.61 3.29 -10.74
C HIS A 32 17.52 2.83 -11.89
N ALA A 33 17.82 3.70 -12.86
CA ALA A 33 18.73 3.38 -13.95
C ALA A 33 20.15 3.00 -13.46
N LEU A 34 20.67 3.68 -12.43
CA LEU A 34 21.94 3.31 -11.80
C LEU A 34 21.88 1.97 -11.09
N GLN A 35 20.78 1.67 -10.40
CA GLN A 35 20.56 0.37 -9.77
C GLN A 35 20.49 -0.75 -10.80
N GLU A 36 19.83 -0.56 -11.95
CA GLU A 36 19.81 -1.55 -13.03
C GLU A 36 21.20 -1.81 -13.60
N LYS A 37 22.00 -0.76 -13.83
CA LYS A 37 23.41 -0.91 -14.23
C LYS A 37 24.18 -1.71 -13.19
N LEU A 38 24.02 -1.40 -11.90
CA LEU A 38 24.68 -2.12 -10.81
C LEU A 38 24.23 -3.60 -10.74
N LYS A 39 22.95 -3.90 -10.96
CA LYS A 39 22.43 -5.28 -11.02
C LYS A 39 23.11 -6.09 -12.13
N VAL A 40 23.39 -5.49 -13.29
CA VAL A 40 24.11 -6.16 -14.38
C VAL A 40 25.52 -6.53 -13.93
N HIS A 41 26.24 -5.64 -13.23
CA HIS A 41 27.59 -5.90 -12.74
C HIS A 41 27.64 -6.96 -11.63
N LEU A 42 26.62 -7.05 -10.78
CA LEU A 42 26.57 -8.00 -9.66
C LEU A 42 26.00 -9.37 -10.06
N ARG A 43 25.47 -9.49 -11.29
CA ARG A 43 24.88 -10.73 -11.79
C ARG A 43 25.98 -11.77 -12.00
N GLY A 44 25.86 -12.93 -11.34
CA GLY A 44 26.82 -14.04 -11.47
C GLY A 44 27.96 -13.99 -10.45
N GLU A 45 28.04 -12.95 -9.62
CA GLU A 45 28.99 -12.90 -8.51
C GLU A 45 28.63 -13.91 -7.41
N ALA A 46 29.64 -14.57 -6.85
CA ALA A 46 29.46 -15.55 -5.77
C ALA A 46 29.06 -14.90 -4.44
N LYS A 47 29.48 -13.64 -4.23
CA LYS A 47 29.10 -12.84 -3.05
C LYS A 47 27.72 -12.23 -3.26
N ARG A 48 26.98 -12.02 -2.18
CA ARG A 48 25.62 -11.42 -2.19
C ARG A 48 25.56 -10.05 -1.50
N VAL A 49 26.61 -9.69 -0.77
CA VAL A 49 26.70 -8.44 -0.01
C VAL A 49 28.11 -7.88 -0.16
N TRP A 50 28.20 -6.57 -0.38
CA TRP A 50 29.44 -5.81 -0.49
C TRP A 50 29.36 -4.55 0.35
N PHE A 51 30.52 -4.09 0.83
CA PHE A 51 30.66 -2.88 1.63
C PHE A 51 31.72 -1.95 1.00
N PRO A 52 31.49 -1.40 -0.20
CA PRO A 52 32.47 -0.53 -0.83
C PRO A 52 32.50 0.85 -0.15
N GLU A 53 33.66 1.50 -0.24
CA GLU A 53 33.82 2.92 0.04
C GLU A 53 33.91 3.67 -1.30
N VAL A 54 33.06 4.66 -1.51
CA VAL A 54 33.04 5.48 -2.72
C VAL A 54 32.94 6.95 -2.31
N ALA A 55 33.90 7.77 -2.75
CA ALA A 55 33.95 9.20 -2.42
C ALA A 55 33.88 9.49 -0.90
N GLY A 56 34.45 8.61 -0.06
CA GLY A 56 34.42 8.73 1.41
C GLY A 56 33.13 8.24 2.07
N GLU A 57 32.17 7.71 1.29
CA GLU A 57 30.96 7.10 1.83
C GLU A 57 31.08 5.57 1.87
N HIS A 58 30.80 4.99 3.03
CA HIS A 58 30.67 3.54 3.17
C HIS A 58 29.26 3.11 2.78
N LEU A 59 29.16 2.34 1.70
CA LEU A 59 27.90 1.85 1.18
C LEU A 59 27.71 0.39 1.54
N LYS A 60 26.45 -0.05 1.66
CA LYS A 60 26.09 -1.47 1.72
C LYS A 60 25.30 -1.81 0.48
N ILE A 61 25.85 -2.70 -0.33
CA ILE A 61 25.18 -3.23 -1.52
C ILE A 61 24.75 -4.66 -1.19
N SER A 62 23.48 -4.97 -1.41
CA SER A 62 22.94 -6.32 -1.27
C SER A 62 22.26 -6.73 -2.57
N TYR A 63 22.73 -7.81 -3.18
CA TYR A 63 22.15 -8.35 -4.41
C TYR A 63 21.66 -9.78 -4.13
N ARG A 64 20.38 -9.99 -4.40
CA ARG A 64 19.76 -11.32 -4.38
C ARG A 64 18.89 -11.42 -5.63
N SER A 65 19.14 -12.44 -6.42
CA SER A 65 18.19 -12.89 -7.42
C SER A 65 17.42 -14.04 -6.79
N VAL A 66 16.11 -13.87 -6.66
CA VAL A 66 15.19 -14.94 -6.30
C VAL A 66 14.35 -15.23 -7.55
N PRO A 67 14.09 -16.51 -7.88
CA PRO A 67 13.14 -16.82 -8.93
C PRO A 67 11.78 -16.25 -8.51
N LEU A 68 11.22 -15.39 -9.35
CA LEU A 68 9.82 -15.05 -9.26
C LEU A 68 9.07 -16.18 -9.97
N VAL A 69 8.32 -16.98 -9.21
CA VAL A 69 7.47 -18.03 -9.76
C VAL A 69 6.05 -17.50 -9.75
N GLU A 70 5.52 -17.24 -10.93
CA GLU A 70 4.13 -16.91 -11.14
C GLU A 70 3.41 -18.17 -11.61
N TYR A 71 2.30 -18.50 -10.96
CA TYR A 71 1.52 -19.68 -11.28
C TYR A 71 0.27 -19.29 -12.05
N ASP A 72 0.00 -20.02 -13.13
CA ASP A 72 -1.30 -19.99 -13.78
C ASP A 72 -2.30 -20.79 -12.93
N GLU A 73 -3.13 -20.06 -12.19
CA GLU A 73 -4.11 -20.64 -11.27
C GLU A 73 -5.18 -21.46 -11.97
N GLU A 74 -5.59 -21.10 -13.19
CA GLU A 74 -6.61 -21.85 -13.92
C GLU A 74 -6.07 -23.21 -14.35
N VAL A 75 -4.84 -23.22 -14.87
CA VAL A 75 -4.14 -24.45 -15.24
C VAL A 75 -3.86 -25.31 -14.00
N LEU A 76 -3.43 -24.72 -12.89
CA LEU A 76 -3.20 -25.46 -11.65
C LEU A 76 -4.49 -26.05 -11.07
N ARG A 77 -5.58 -25.28 -11.06
CA ARG A 77 -6.88 -25.75 -10.58
C ARG A 77 -7.37 -26.94 -11.41
N SER A 78 -7.25 -26.87 -12.73
CA SER A 78 -7.61 -27.96 -13.64
C SER A 78 -6.78 -29.24 -13.41
N ARG A 79 -5.47 -29.11 -13.15
CA ARG A 79 -4.57 -30.26 -12.97
C ARG A 79 -4.63 -30.87 -11.57
N LEU A 80 -4.80 -30.04 -10.54
CA LEU A 80 -4.75 -30.48 -9.16
C LEU A 80 -6.12 -30.92 -8.63
N GLY A 81 -7.21 -30.40 -9.21
CA GLY A 81 -8.58 -30.65 -8.72
C GLY A 81 -8.68 -30.25 -7.25
N ASP A 82 -9.26 -31.12 -6.43
CA ASP A 82 -9.45 -30.91 -4.99
C ASP A 82 -8.13 -30.67 -4.23
N ARG A 83 -6.99 -31.14 -4.75
CA ARG A 83 -5.68 -30.90 -4.14
C ARG A 83 -5.22 -29.45 -4.26
N TYR A 84 -5.85 -28.65 -5.12
CA TYR A 84 -5.52 -27.25 -5.30
C TYR A 84 -5.61 -26.46 -3.99
N GLU A 85 -6.60 -26.74 -3.15
CA GLU A 85 -6.79 -26.02 -1.89
C GLU A 85 -5.62 -26.21 -0.91
N SER A 86 -4.93 -27.35 -0.97
CA SER A 86 -3.80 -27.66 -0.08
C SER A 86 -2.56 -26.80 -0.30
N ILE A 87 -2.47 -26.12 -1.46
CA ILE A 87 -1.35 -25.24 -1.81
C ILE A 87 -1.70 -23.75 -1.71
N LEU A 88 -2.94 -23.42 -1.33
CA LEU A 88 -3.37 -22.04 -1.18
C LEU A 88 -2.99 -21.47 0.18
N GLU A 89 -2.63 -20.20 0.20
CA GLU A 89 -2.54 -19.36 1.39
C GLU A 89 -3.50 -18.17 1.27
N PRO A 90 -3.87 -17.51 2.37
CA PRO A 90 -4.73 -16.33 2.32
C PRO A 90 -4.13 -15.21 1.47
N ASP A 91 -4.73 -14.98 0.30
CA ASP A 91 -4.42 -13.82 -0.55
C ASP A 91 -5.22 -12.61 -0.06
N MET A 92 -4.54 -11.64 0.55
CA MET A 92 -5.18 -10.44 1.10
C MET A 92 -5.90 -9.58 0.05
N ARG A 93 -5.54 -9.65 -1.23
CA ARG A 93 -6.24 -8.92 -2.30
C ARG A 93 -7.57 -9.59 -2.59
N LYS A 94 -7.56 -10.91 -2.81
CA LYS A 94 -8.78 -11.70 -3.04
C LYS A 94 -9.69 -11.68 -1.82
N LEU A 95 -9.12 -11.83 -0.62
CA LEU A 95 -9.86 -11.76 0.63
C LEU A 95 -10.58 -10.42 0.76
N LYS A 96 -9.88 -9.30 0.54
CA LYS A 96 -10.51 -7.96 0.59
C LYS A 96 -11.64 -7.79 -0.42
N ALA A 97 -11.50 -8.35 -1.61
CA ALA A 97 -12.54 -8.32 -2.63
C ALA A 97 -13.77 -9.15 -2.22
N GLU A 98 -13.54 -10.28 -1.54
CA GLU A 98 -14.59 -11.21 -1.12
C GLU A 98 -15.21 -10.87 0.24
N LEU A 99 -14.58 -9.99 1.04
CA LEU A 99 -15.06 -9.58 2.37
C LEU A 99 -16.56 -9.22 2.43
N PRO A 100 -17.16 -8.51 1.44
CA PRO A 100 -18.59 -8.21 1.46
C PRO A 100 -19.49 -9.45 1.44
N ASN A 101 -19.02 -10.56 0.88
CA ASN A 101 -19.76 -11.81 0.73
C ASN A 101 -19.55 -12.77 1.92
N LEU A 102 -18.45 -12.62 2.66
CA LEU A 102 -18.06 -13.52 3.76
C LEU A 102 -18.70 -13.18 5.12
N GLY A 103 -19.70 -12.28 5.16
CA GLY A 103 -20.22 -11.69 6.41
C GLY A 103 -20.66 -12.72 7.47
N SER A 104 -21.47 -13.71 7.09
CA SER A 104 -21.95 -14.75 8.00
C SER A 104 -20.85 -15.74 8.42
N GLU A 105 -19.91 -16.03 7.53
CA GLU A 105 -18.79 -16.94 7.78
C GLU A 105 -17.76 -16.34 8.73
N LEU A 106 -17.55 -15.02 8.67
CA LEU A 106 -16.62 -14.31 9.54
C LEU A 106 -17.21 -13.97 10.91
N ALA A 107 -18.54 -13.92 11.05
CA ALA A 107 -19.24 -13.58 12.29
C ALA A 107 -18.66 -14.24 13.57
N PRO A 108 -18.41 -15.57 13.63
CA PRO A 108 -17.85 -16.20 14.83
C PRO A 108 -16.39 -15.79 15.14
N LEU A 109 -15.67 -15.23 14.17
CA LEU A 109 -14.26 -14.85 14.30
C LEU A 109 -14.06 -13.36 14.60
N LEU A 110 -15.06 -12.51 14.36
CA LEU A 110 -14.95 -11.05 14.47
C LEU A 110 -14.50 -10.57 15.86
N GLY A 111 -14.87 -11.26 16.94
CA GLY A 111 -14.40 -10.90 18.29
C GLY A 111 -12.88 -11.01 18.49
N ARG A 112 -12.19 -11.77 17.62
CA ARG A 112 -10.73 -11.98 17.67
C ARG A 112 -9.97 -11.18 16.63
N ILE A 113 -10.54 -11.00 15.44
CA ILE A 113 -9.86 -10.37 14.29
C ILE A 113 -10.40 -8.97 13.94
N GLY A 114 -11.56 -8.62 14.49
CA GLY A 114 -12.25 -7.39 14.18
C GLY A 114 -11.73 -6.21 15.01
N SER A 115 -12.00 -5.02 14.52
CA SER A 115 -11.85 -3.77 15.26
C SER A 115 -13.04 -2.86 14.93
N PRO A 116 -13.53 -2.06 15.88
CA PRO A 116 -14.59 -1.09 15.60
C PRO A 116 -14.17 -0.16 14.46
N SER A 117 -15.04 0.02 13.48
CA SER A 117 -14.86 1.01 12.41
C SER A 117 -15.90 2.12 12.54
N PRO A 118 -15.57 3.38 12.20
CA PRO A 118 -16.53 4.47 12.26
C PRO A 118 -17.83 4.19 11.51
N ASP A 119 -17.76 3.53 10.36
CA ASP A 119 -18.93 3.26 9.53
C ASP A 119 -19.84 2.18 10.15
N LYS A 120 -19.26 1.10 10.70
CA LYS A 120 -20.04 0.08 11.43
C LYS A 120 -20.67 0.62 12.71
N VAL A 121 -19.99 1.53 13.42
CA VAL A 121 -20.55 2.18 14.61
C VAL A 121 -21.71 3.10 14.22
N LYS A 122 -21.59 3.87 13.13
CA LYS A 122 -22.70 4.71 12.63
C LYS A 122 -23.92 3.86 12.23
N GLU A 123 -23.71 2.76 11.51
CA GLU A 123 -24.78 1.81 11.16
C GLU A 123 -25.46 1.28 12.42
N ALA A 124 -24.70 0.82 13.41
CA ALA A 124 -25.26 0.24 14.64
C ALA A 124 -26.01 1.27 15.51
N LEU A 125 -25.58 2.54 15.51
CA LEU A 125 -26.30 3.64 16.16
C LEU A 125 -27.60 3.98 15.42
N HIS A 126 -27.58 3.98 14.09
CA HIS A 126 -28.77 4.20 13.26
C HIS A 126 -29.81 3.08 13.44
N GLU A 127 -29.34 1.83 13.50
CA GLU A 127 -30.16 0.63 13.74
C GLU A 127 -30.55 0.44 15.21
N GLN A 128 -30.09 1.31 16.12
CA GLN A 128 -30.35 1.24 17.57
C GLN A 128 -29.91 -0.08 18.21
N THR A 129 -28.93 -0.76 17.62
CA THR A 129 -28.30 -1.97 18.20
C THR A 129 -27.36 -1.60 19.35
N VAL A 130 -26.81 -0.39 19.32
CA VAL A 130 -26.00 0.22 20.37
C VAL A 130 -26.43 1.68 20.55
N SER A 131 -26.12 2.26 21.71
CA SER A 131 -26.41 3.64 22.07
C SER A 131 -25.14 4.48 22.13
N ALA A 132 -25.25 5.80 21.91
CA ALA A 132 -24.11 6.70 21.96
C ALA A 132 -23.45 6.77 23.35
N ASP A 133 -24.24 6.57 24.42
CA ASP A 133 -23.76 6.59 25.79
C ASP A 133 -22.78 5.44 26.09
N GLU A 134 -22.94 4.29 25.43
CA GLU A 134 -22.05 3.12 25.59
C GLU A 134 -20.63 3.37 25.05
N PHE A 135 -20.44 4.37 24.19
CA PHE A 135 -19.13 4.76 23.67
C PHE A 135 -18.47 5.90 24.46
N LYS A 136 -19.14 6.46 25.46
CA LYS A 136 -18.63 7.62 26.21
C LYS A 136 -17.36 7.24 26.99
N GLY A 137 -16.25 7.93 26.68
CA GLY A 137 -14.94 7.65 27.28
C GLY A 137 -14.19 6.47 26.66
N ALA A 138 -14.75 5.82 25.62
CA ALA A 138 -14.15 4.68 24.94
C ALA A 138 -13.48 5.03 23.59
N PHE A 139 -13.33 6.32 23.28
CA PHE A 139 -12.65 6.78 22.06
C PHE A 139 -11.85 8.06 22.29
N THR A 140 -10.85 8.29 21.45
CA THR A 140 -10.13 9.56 21.34
C THR A 140 -10.36 10.12 19.94
N LYS A 141 -10.79 11.38 19.85
CA LYS A 141 -10.95 12.07 18.58
C LYS A 141 -9.72 12.95 18.33
N THR A 142 -8.96 12.61 17.30
CA THR A 142 -7.84 13.41 16.82
C THR A 142 -8.15 13.88 15.41
N MET A 143 -8.01 15.18 15.15
CA MET A 143 -8.08 15.70 13.79
C MET A 143 -6.74 15.39 13.12
N LYS A 144 -6.79 14.64 12.03
CA LYS A 144 -5.62 14.40 11.19
C LYS A 144 -5.83 15.11 9.88
N GLU A 145 -4.93 16.02 9.59
CA GLU A 145 -4.93 16.80 8.36
C GLU A 145 -4.18 16.02 7.28
N TYR A 146 -4.77 15.98 6.10
CA TYR A 146 -4.18 15.34 4.93
C TYR A 146 -4.23 16.34 3.78
N ILE A 147 -3.10 16.52 3.12
CA ILE A 147 -3.01 17.23 1.85
C ILE A 147 -2.62 16.22 0.77
N THR A 148 -3.29 16.28 -0.38
CA THR A 148 -2.95 15.46 -1.55
C THR A 148 -2.96 16.38 -2.75
N VAL A 149 -1.83 16.45 -3.44
CA VAL A 149 -1.67 17.20 -4.68
C VAL A 149 -1.47 16.15 -5.78
N ALA A 150 -2.37 16.13 -6.76
CA ALA A 150 -2.35 15.17 -7.85
C ALA A 150 -2.58 15.89 -9.18
N HIS A 151 -1.89 15.42 -10.23
CA HIS A 151 -2.15 15.86 -11.59
C HIS A 151 -3.46 15.21 -12.08
N VAL A 152 -4.39 16.05 -12.57
CA VAL A 152 -5.63 15.60 -13.20
C VAL A 152 -5.51 15.89 -14.71
N PRO A 153 -5.83 14.92 -15.59
CA PRO A 153 -5.84 15.15 -17.04
C PRO A 153 -6.89 16.21 -17.42
N PRO A 154 -6.67 17.00 -18.49
CA PRO A 154 -7.69 17.92 -19.00
C PRO A 154 -8.90 17.14 -19.55
N GLU A 155 -10.11 17.68 -19.29
CA GLU A 155 -11.38 17.20 -19.88
C GLU A 155 -11.45 17.39 -21.40
#